data_AF-A0A2T4KJ97-F1
#
_entry.id   AF-A0A2T4KJ97-F1
#
_cell.length_a   1.000
_cell.length_b   1.000
_cell.length_c   1.000
_cell.angle_alpha   90.00
_cell.angle_beta   90.00
_cell.angle_gamma   90.00
#
_symmetry.space_group_name_H-M   'P 1'
#
loop_
_entity.id
_entity.type
_entity.pdbx_description
1 polymer ?
#
loop_
_entity_poly.entity_id
_entity_poly.type
_entity_poly.pdbx_seq_one_letter_code
_entity_poly.pdbx_strand_id
1 'polypeptide(L)'
;MSDKIKSNITGYGLVFKRVMKDRNISIEAKALYSYLSAYAGADESAFPSVELIKHELGIGKHRFLRAKNELIDNGYLMVDRKQTKNIYGSNLYTLFHSPRQVDGRPVDDRPAYDRPVDSQPTTNNSITNNSITSNSKTINNSATDVTRERFEEWWKLYDKKLDKKKAFSLFKSALKKHEFETIMNGTREYLKTITDKQYQKYPKTFLSQESYLNDFSEELQPSGMDQLNRMKYDESYWD
;
A
#
# COMPACT_ATOMS: atom_id res chain seq x y z
N MET A 1 -35.99 21.15 48.96
CA MET A 1 -36.45 20.68 47.64
C MET A 1 -35.25 20.08 46.94
N SER A 2 -35.26 18.76 46.75
CA SER A 2 -34.15 18.05 46.12
C SER A 2 -34.45 17.95 44.63
N ASP A 3 -33.89 18.87 43.85
CA ASP A 3 -33.99 18.83 42.40
C ASP A 3 -33.22 17.62 41.86
N LYS A 4 -33.93 16.50 41.70
CA LYS A 4 -33.45 15.37 40.90
C LYS A 4 -33.46 15.82 39.44
N ILE A 5 -32.30 16.29 38.97
CA ILE A 5 -32.01 16.42 37.55
C ILE A 5 -32.19 15.02 36.93
N LYS A 6 -33.28 14.81 36.19
CA LYS A 6 -33.37 13.67 35.27
C LYS A 6 -32.47 13.96 34.08
N SER A 7 -31.18 13.70 34.21
CA SER A 7 -30.28 13.75 33.06
C SER A 7 -30.56 12.53 32.18
N ASN A 8 -31.34 12.70 31.11
CA ASN A 8 -31.50 11.69 30.05
C ASN A 8 -30.23 11.60 29.16
N ILE A 9 -29.06 11.88 29.72
CA ILE A 9 -27.77 11.81 29.05
C ILE A 9 -27.27 10.38 29.24
N THR A 10 -27.47 9.56 28.21
CA THR A 10 -26.83 8.25 28.08
C THR A 10 -25.51 8.45 27.32
N GLY A 11 -24.60 9.22 27.92
CA GLY A 11 -23.24 9.37 27.43
C GLY A 11 -22.35 8.30 28.05
N TYR A 12 -21.55 7.64 27.23
CA TYR A 12 -20.53 6.68 27.67
C TYR A 12 -19.16 7.23 27.29
N GLY A 13 -18.14 6.89 28.10
CA GLY A 13 -16.75 7.20 27.82
C GLY A 13 -16.24 8.49 28.44
N LEU A 14 -15.03 8.43 28.99
CA LEU A 14 -14.31 9.58 29.52
C LEU A 14 -13.21 10.01 28.56
N VAL A 15 -13.34 11.22 28.00
CA VAL A 15 -12.31 11.82 27.15
C VAL A 15 -11.41 12.74 27.97
N PHE A 16 -10.12 12.40 28.05
CA PHE A 16 -9.18 13.14 28.87
C PHE A 16 -8.70 14.44 28.22
N LYS A 17 -8.85 15.55 28.94
CA LYS A 17 -8.41 16.89 28.53
C LYS A 17 -6.94 16.95 28.11
N ARG A 18 -6.09 16.13 28.73
CA ARG A 18 -4.65 16.04 28.40
C ARG A 18 -4.44 15.61 26.96
N VAL A 19 -5.09 14.52 26.55
CA VAL A 19 -5.02 14.00 25.17
C VAL A 19 -5.54 15.02 24.17
N MET A 20 -6.66 15.68 24.49
CA MET A 20 -7.23 16.72 23.63
C MET A 20 -6.34 17.95 23.49
N LYS A 21 -5.56 18.29 24.53
CA LYS A 21 -4.60 19.39 24.52
C LYS A 21 -3.24 19.05 23.90
N ASP A 22 -2.95 17.77 23.72
CA ASP A 22 -1.68 17.36 23.14
C ASP A 22 -1.55 17.86 21.69
N ARG A 23 -0.44 18.51 21.37
CA ARG A 23 -0.14 19.04 20.03
C ARG A 23 0.66 18.06 19.18
N ASN A 24 1.16 16.98 19.78
CA ASN A 24 1.95 15.96 19.11
C ASN A 24 1.08 14.89 18.43
N ILE A 25 -0.24 14.93 18.63
CA ILE A 25 -1.19 14.03 17.99
C ILE A 25 -2.17 14.78 17.08
N SER A 26 -2.47 14.19 15.94
CA SER A 26 -3.37 14.70 14.92
C SER A 26 -4.83 14.74 15.39
N ILE A 27 -5.65 15.49 14.65
CA ILE A 27 -7.10 15.55 14.89
C ILE A 27 -7.77 14.18 14.70
N GLU A 28 -7.27 13.36 13.77
CA GLU A 28 -7.79 12.01 13.52
C GLU A 28 -7.45 11.07 14.68
N ALA A 29 -6.24 11.17 15.24
CA ALA A 29 -5.86 10.44 16.46
C ALA A 29 -6.75 10.82 17.65
N LYS A 30 -7.04 12.12 17.83
CA LYS A 30 -7.98 12.58 18.87
C LYS A 30 -9.39 12.07 18.66
N ALA A 31 -9.88 12.05 17.42
CA ALA A 31 -11.19 11.51 17.09
C ALA A 31 -11.26 10.00 17.39
N LEU A 32 -10.23 9.24 17.00
CA LEU A 32 -10.15 7.81 17.28
C LEU A 32 -10.10 7.53 18.78
N TYR A 33 -9.30 8.28 19.55
CA TYR A 33 -9.25 8.15 21.01
C TYR A 33 -10.61 8.42 21.65
N SER A 34 -11.28 9.49 21.22
CA SER A 34 -12.60 9.87 21.74
C SER A 34 -13.66 8.83 21.42
N TYR A 35 -13.63 8.30 20.20
CA TYR A 35 -14.50 7.21 19.77
C TYR A 35 -14.29 5.96 20.62
N LEU A 36 -13.04 5.51 20.76
CA LEU A 36 -12.74 4.34 21.60
C LEU A 36 -13.15 4.56 23.06
N SER A 37 -12.98 5.77 23.58
CA SER A 37 -13.43 6.13 24.93
C SER A 37 -14.93 5.94 25.07
N ALA A 38 -15.73 6.35 24.08
CA ALA A 38 -17.18 6.17 24.07
C ALA A 38 -17.59 4.69 24.15
N TYR A 39 -16.83 3.79 23.51
CA TYR A 39 -17.05 2.34 23.58
C TYR A 39 -16.56 1.71 24.89
N ALA A 40 -15.48 2.22 25.47
CA ALA A 40 -14.92 1.71 26.71
C ALA A 40 -15.81 2.04 27.92
N GLY A 41 -16.58 3.13 27.85
CA GLY A 41 -17.49 3.51 28.92
C GLY A 41 -16.75 3.98 30.17
N ALA A 42 -16.98 3.29 31.30
CA ALA A 42 -16.25 3.53 32.55
C ALA A 42 -14.92 2.76 32.60
N ASP A 43 -14.73 1.78 31.71
CA ASP A 43 -13.50 0.99 31.63
C ASP A 43 -12.46 1.67 30.73
N GLU A 44 -11.22 1.18 30.78
CA GLU A 44 -10.13 1.66 29.92
C GLU A 44 -10.02 0.89 28.60
N SER A 45 -10.86 -0.14 28.38
CA SER A 45 -10.73 -1.05 27.24
C SER A 45 -11.96 -1.08 26.34
N ALA A 46 -11.75 -1.14 25.02
CA ALA A 46 -12.78 -1.22 24.00
C ALA A 46 -12.43 -2.31 22.96
N PHE A 47 -13.44 -2.95 22.36
CA PHE A 47 -13.26 -3.99 21.34
C PHE A 47 -14.08 -3.79 20.05
N PRO A 48 -14.30 -2.56 19.55
CA PRO A 48 -14.94 -2.37 18.25
C PRO A 48 -14.07 -2.93 17.11
N SER A 49 -14.70 -3.42 16.04
CA SER A 49 -13.98 -3.92 14.87
C SER A 49 -13.36 -2.76 14.09
N VAL A 50 -12.25 -3.03 13.38
CA VAL A 50 -11.61 -2.02 12.51
C VAL A 50 -12.58 -1.51 11.44
N GLU A 51 -13.43 -2.38 10.91
CA GLU A 51 -14.41 -1.99 9.90
C GLU A 51 -15.49 -1.07 10.46
N LEU A 52 -15.96 -1.34 11.69
CA LEU A 52 -16.93 -0.49 12.39
C LEU A 52 -16.37 0.91 12.64
N ILE A 53 -15.15 0.98 13.19
CA ILE A 53 -14.45 2.25 13.44
C ILE A 53 -14.34 3.07 12.14
N LYS A 54 -13.87 2.44 11.05
CA LYS A 54 -13.70 3.10 9.76
C LYS A 54 -15.02 3.63 9.21
N HIS A 55 -16.08 2.83 9.28
CA HIS A 55 -17.40 3.17 8.79
C HIS A 55 -17.97 4.37 9.56
N GLU A 56 -17.97 4.33 10.89
CA GLU A 56 -18.61 5.37 11.71
C GLU A 56 -17.79 6.67 11.78
N LEU A 57 -16.46 6.59 11.77
CA LEU A 57 -15.61 7.77 11.69
C LEU A 57 -15.47 8.32 10.26
N GLY A 58 -15.93 7.59 9.23
CA GLY A 58 -15.80 8.00 7.83
C GLY A 58 -14.35 8.08 7.34
N ILE A 59 -13.47 7.23 7.88
CA ILE A 59 -12.03 7.24 7.56
C ILE A 59 -11.59 5.99 6.78
N GLY A 60 -10.72 6.21 5.79
CA GLY A 60 -10.11 5.11 5.04
C GLY A 60 -9.06 4.34 5.84
N LYS A 61 -8.69 3.14 5.36
CA LYS A 61 -7.72 2.23 6.00
C LYS A 61 -6.41 2.94 6.38
N HIS A 62 -5.82 3.70 5.47
CA HIS A 62 -4.54 4.38 5.72
C HIS A 62 -4.64 5.46 6.79
N ARG A 63 -5.74 6.23 6.82
CA ARG A 63 -5.98 7.26 7.85
C ARG A 63 -6.15 6.64 9.23
N PHE A 64 -6.98 5.59 9.31
CA PHE A 64 -7.13 4.81 10.54
C PHE A 64 -5.78 4.28 11.05
N LEU A 65 -4.98 3.64 10.19
CA LEU A 65 -3.69 3.08 10.59
C LEU A 65 -2.73 4.15 11.09
N ARG A 66 -2.67 5.32 10.42
CA ARG A 66 -1.85 6.45 10.84
C ARG A 66 -2.27 6.97 12.21
N ALA A 67 -3.56 7.26 12.40
CA ALA A 67 -4.12 7.75 13.66
C ALA A 67 -3.91 6.75 14.81
N LYS A 68 -4.10 5.46 14.55
CA LYS A 68 -3.86 4.38 15.51
C LYS A 68 -2.39 4.32 15.93
N ASN A 69 -1.47 4.31 14.97
CA ASN A 69 -0.03 4.24 15.26
C ASN A 69 0.44 5.48 16.03
N GLU A 70 -0.07 6.67 15.68
CA GLU A 70 0.23 7.91 16.39
C GLU A 70 -0.19 7.85 17.87
N LEU A 71 -1.35 7.27 18.18
CA LEU A 71 -1.76 7.06 19.58
C LEU A 71 -0.89 6.03 20.31
N ILE A 72 -0.44 4.98 19.62
CA ILE A 72 0.46 3.97 20.19
C ILE A 72 1.83 4.60 20.48
N ASP A 73 2.42 5.27 19.51
CA ASP A 73 3.75 5.88 19.61
C ASP A 73 3.81 6.94 20.72
N ASN A 74 2.71 7.67 20.94
CA ASN A 74 2.58 8.64 22.03
C ASN A 74 2.13 8.02 23.35
N GLY A 75 1.95 6.69 23.43
CA GLY A 75 1.64 5.97 24.67
C GLY A 75 0.21 6.13 25.17
N TYR A 76 -0.72 6.57 24.32
CA TYR A 76 -2.14 6.75 24.65
C TYR A 76 -3.01 5.52 24.32
N LEU A 77 -2.48 4.57 23.55
CA LEU A 77 -3.20 3.39 23.10
C LEU A 77 -2.30 2.16 23.10
N MET A 78 -2.80 1.05 23.60
CA MET A 78 -2.24 -0.29 23.40
C MET A 78 -3.25 -1.16 22.67
N VAL A 79 -2.78 -2.03 21.78
CA VAL A 79 -3.64 -2.90 20.97
C VAL A 79 -3.17 -4.33 21.10
N ASP A 80 -3.98 -5.14 21.76
CA ASP A 80 -3.76 -6.59 21.88
C ASP A 80 -4.67 -7.34 20.93
N ARG A 81 -4.14 -8.38 20.29
CA ARG A 81 -4.95 -9.27 19.46
C ARG A 81 -5.48 -10.41 20.32
N LYS A 82 -6.80 -10.45 20.54
CA LYS A 82 -7.43 -11.55 21.26
C LYS A 82 -7.43 -12.78 20.35
N GLN A 83 -6.58 -13.75 20.69
CA GLN A 83 -6.57 -15.06 20.04
C GLN A 83 -7.92 -15.73 20.32
N THR A 84 -8.73 -15.80 19.28
CA THR A 84 -9.98 -16.55 19.26
C THR A 84 -9.73 -17.78 18.40
N LYS A 85 -10.44 -18.90 18.61
CA LYS A 85 -10.35 -20.09 17.73
C LYS A 85 -10.69 -19.81 16.26
N ASN A 86 -11.10 -18.58 15.93
CA ASN A 86 -11.46 -18.12 14.61
C ASN A 86 -10.32 -17.32 13.98
N ILE A 87 -10.11 -17.46 12.66
CA ILE A 87 -8.98 -16.89 11.90
C ILE A 87 -8.91 -15.35 12.04
N TYR A 88 -10.05 -14.72 12.25
CA TYR A 88 -10.24 -13.28 12.38
C TYR A 88 -10.32 -12.88 13.86
N GLY A 89 -9.22 -13.05 14.61
CA GLY A 89 -9.15 -12.55 16.00
C GLY A 89 -9.52 -11.06 16.10
N SER A 90 -10.17 -10.67 17.19
CA SER A 90 -10.57 -9.28 17.45
C SER A 90 -9.45 -8.47 18.10
N ASN A 91 -9.46 -7.16 17.88
CA ASN A 91 -8.55 -6.24 18.56
C ASN A 91 -9.17 -5.80 19.89
N LEU A 92 -8.36 -5.80 20.94
CA LEU A 92 -8.65 -5.19 22.23
C LEU A 92 -7.81 -3.92 22.34
N TYR A 93 -8.48 -2.78 22.43
CA TYR A 93 -7.87 -1.47 22.56
C TYR A 93 -7.88 -1.05 24.02
N THR A 94 -6.72 -0.77 24.60
CA THR A 94 -6.59 -0.25 25.97
C THR A 94 -6.11 1.20 25.91
N LEU A 95 -6.90 2.10 26.46
CA LEU A 95 -6.69 3.55 26.44
C LEU A 95 -5.95 4.00 27.69
N PHE A 96 -5.02 4.93 27.52
CA PHE A 96 -4.31 5.57 28.64
C PHE A 96 -4.54 7.07 28.65
N HIS A 97 -4.69 7.64 29.84
CA HIS A 97 -4.84 9.09 30.04
C HIS A 97 -3.49 9.81 30.25
N SER A 98 -2.47 9.05 30.63
CA SER A 98 -1.08 9.50 30.76
C SER A 98 -0.23 8.63 29.84
N PRO A 99 0.67 9.24 29.03
CA PRO A 99 1.47 8.50 28.07
C PRO A 99 2.34 7.51 28.83
N ARG A 100 2.16 6.22 28.54
CA ARG A 100 3.08 5.18 29.01
C ARG A 100 4.22 5.06 28.01
N GLN A 101 5.45 4.90 28.51
CA GLN A 101 6.58 4.54 27.64
C GLN A 101 6.21 3.22 26.97
N VAL A 102 6.20 3.20 25.64
CA VAL A 102 6.04 1.96 24.89
C VAL A 102 7.37 1.23 25.07
N ASP A 103 7.40 0.24 25.95
CA ASP A 103 8.50 -0.73 25.97
C ASP A 103 8.61 -1.27 24.54
N GLY A 104 9.74 -1.03 23.87
CA GLY A 104 9.99 -1.37 22.46
C GLY A 104 10.07 -2.87 22.20
N ARG A 105 9.11 -3.65 22.72
CA ARG A 105 8.90 -5.04 22.37
C ARG A 105 8.29 -5.01 20.96
N PRO A 106 8.94 -5.65 19.97
CA PRO A 106 8.37 -5.79 18.65
C PRO A 106 7.00 -6.47 18.82
N VAL A 107 5.92 -5.75 18.53
CA VAL A 107 4.64 -6.38 18.27
C VAL A 107 4.86 -7.27 17.05
N ASP A 108 4.66 -8.58 17.22
CA ASP A 108 4.78 -9.57 16.16
C ASP A 108 4.11 -9.06 14.87
N ASP A 109 4.90 -8.60 13.91
CA ASP A 109 4.52 -8.35 12.53
C ASP A 109 4.24 -9.71 11.87
N ARG A 110 3.16 -10.37 12.27
CA ARG A 110 2.61 -11.46 11.46
C ARG A 110 1.88 -10.81 10.28
N PRO A 111 2.35 -11.00 9.04
CA PRO A 111 1.69 -10.43 7.88
C PRO A 111 0.28 -11.00 7.78
N ALA A 112 -0.72 -10.14 7.99
CA ALA A 112 -2.09 -10.47 7.62
C ALA A 112 -2.12 -10.57 6.10
N TYR A 113 -2.36 -11.79 5.61
CA TYR A 113 -2.58 -12.08 4.20
C TYR A 113 -3.83 -11.32 3.71
N ASP A 114 -3.65 -10.15 3.11
CA ASP A 114 -4.71 -9.46 2.38
C ASP A 114 -4.79 -10.07 0.98
N ARG A 115 -5.86 -10.84 0.74
CA ARG A 115 -6.29 -11.25 -0.61
C ARG A 115 -6.66 -9.99 -1.42
N PRO A 116 -6.42 -9.98 -2.74
CA PRO A 116 -6.74 -8.84 -3.59
C PRO A 116 -8.25 -8.77 -3.85
N VAL A 117 -8.87 -7.64 -3.49
CA VAL A 117 -10.21 -7.29 -3.99
C VAL A 117 -10.18 -5.83 -4.42
N ASP A 118 -10.77 -5.63 -5.59
CA ASP A 118 -10.68 -4.48 -6.47
C ASP A 118 -11.00 -3.12 -5.83
N SER A 119 -10.39 -2.08 -6.39
CA SER A 119 -10.90 -0.72 -6.23
C SER A 119 -10.66 0.07 -7.51
N GLN A 120 -11.76 0.26 -8.24
CA GLN A 120 -12.01 1.28 -9.27
C GLN A 120 -11.66 2.71 -8.76
N PRO A 121 -11.51 3.68 -9.69
CA PRO A 121 -10.78 4.91 -9.45
C PRO A 121 -11.62 5.96 -8.73
N THR A 122 -10.99 6.72 -7.85
CA THR A 122 -11.54 8.01 -7.41
C THR A 122 -10.70 9.14 -7.99
N THR A 123 -11.36 9.88 -8.87
CA THR A 123 -10.98 11.19 -9.40
C THR A 123 -10.93 12.22 -8.27
N ASN A 124 -9.88 13.03 -8.22
CA ASN A 124 -9.99 14.49 -8.40
C ASN A 124 -8.64 15.20 -8.21
N ASN A 125 -8.26 15.85 -9.30
CA ASN A 125 -7.32 16.94 -9.54
C ASN A 125 -6.87 17.77 -8.33
N SER A 126 -5.54 17.92 -8.20
CA SER A 126 -4.96 19.26 -8.35
C SER A 126 -3.64 19.16 -9.10
N ILE A 127 -3.64 19.70 -10.32
CA ILE A 127 -2.44 20.04 -11.06
C ILE A 127 -1.75 21.16 -10.27
N THR A 128 -0.53 20.90 -9.81
CA THR A 128 0.55 21.88 -9.90
C THR A 128 1.75 21.17 -10.51
N ASN A 129 1.91 21.39 -11.81
CA ASN A 129 3.21 21.19 -12.45
C ASN A 129 4.19 22.13 -11.77
N ASN A 130 5.28 21.58 -11.23
CA ASN A 130 6.56 22.26 -11.26
C ASN A 130 7.65 21.20 -11.43
N SER A 131 8.16 21.15 -12.65
CA SER A 131 9.48 20.63 -12.96
C SER A 131 10.51 21.44 -12.19
N ILE A 132 11.19 20.81 -11.22
CA ILE A 132 12.51 21.24 -10.80
C ILE A 132 13.41 20.02 -10.89
N THR A 133 14.08 19.93 -12.03
CA THR A 133 15.38 19.29 -12.16
C THR A 133 16.35 20.01 -11.23
N SER A 134 16.72 19.38 -10.12
CA SER A 134 17.91 19.73 -9.37
C SER A 134 18.90 18.58 -9.49
N ASN A 135 19.79 18.72 -10.47
CA ASN A 135 21.10 18.07 -10.46
C ASN A 135 21.84 18.56 -9.19
N SER A 136 21.84 17.75 -8.14
CA SER A 136 22.92 17.77 -7.16
C SER A 136 23.83 16.59 -7.47
N LYS A 137 24.92 16.85 -8.19
CA LYS A 137 26.09 15.97 -8.20
C LYS A 137 26.71 16.02 -6.80
N THR A 138 26.18 15.22 -5.90
CA THR A 138 26.90 14.76 -4.72
C THR A 138 27.34 13.35 -5.04
N ILE A 139 28.61 13.22 -5.44
CA ILE A 139 29.30 11.93 -5.61
C ILE A 139 29.49 11.37 -4.20
N ASN A 140 28.44 10.74 -3.69
CA ASN A 140 28.52 9.78 -2.61
C ASN A 140 28.04 8.49 -3.25
N ASN A 141 28.94 7.54 -3.50
CA ASN A 141 28.60 6.20 -3.98
C ASN A 141 27.87 5.44 -2.84
N SER A 142 26.68 5.88 -2.47
CA SER A 142 25.80 5.12 -1.60
C SER A 142 25.15 4.04 -2.46
N ALA A 143 25.03 2.81 -1.95
CA ALA A 143 24.37 1.72 -2.65
C ALA A 143 22.93 2.10 -3.11
N THR A 144 22.31 3.04 -2.40
CA THR A 144 21.01 3.63 -2.70
C THR A 144 21.00 4.40 -4.02
N ASP A 145 22.07 5.11 -4.35
CA ASP A 145 22.17 5.94 -5.55
C ASP A 145 22.42 5.08 -6.79
N VAL A 146 23.31 4.09 -6.69
CA VAL A 146 23.54 3.09 -7.75
C VAL A 146 22.25 2.33 -8.07
N THR A 147 21.47 1.97 -7.06
CA THR A 147 20.18 1.28 -7.26
C THR A 147 19.16 2.17 -7.99
N ARG A 148 19.18 3.48 -7.71
CA ARG A 148 18.28 4.44 -8.37
C ARG A 148 18.67 4.65 -9.82
N GLU A 149 19.95 4.81 -10.11
CA GLU A 149 20.46 4.97 -11.48
C GLU A 149 20.12 3.75 -12.34
N ARG A 150 20.39 2.53 -11.84
CA ARG A 150 20.02 1.27 -12.49
C ARG A 150 18.52 1.16 -12.75
N PHE A 151 17.69 1.62 -11.82
CA PHE A 151 16.24 1.65 -12.04
C PHE A 151 15.84 2.65 -13.13
N GLU A 152 16.42 3.85 -13.16
CA GLU A 152 16.12 4.83 -14.21
C GLU A 152 16.56 4.34 -15.59
N GLU A 153 17.67 3.60 -15.68
CA GLU A 153 18.10 2.93 -16.90
C GLU A 153 17.06 1.90 -17.37
N TRP A 154 16.67 0.98 -16.48
CA TRP A 154 15.64 -0.02 -16.77
C TRP A 154 14.29 0.62 -17.12
N TRP A 155 13.90 1.69 -16.42
CA TRP A 155 12.64 2.41 -16.62
C TRP A 155 12.54 3.09 -17.99
N LYS A 156 13.67 3.46 -18.60
CA LYS A 156 13.72 4.06 -19.94
C LYS A 156 13.40 3.05 -21.05
N LEU A 157 13.59 1.76 -20.83
CA LEU A 157 13.29 0.72 -21.82
C LEU A 157 11.79 0.58 -22.08
N TYR A 158 10.94 0.92 -21.11
CA TYR A 158 9.50 0.79 -21.22
C TYR A 158 8.84 2.02 -21.83
N ASP A 159 8.03 1.82 -22.85
CA ASP A 159 7.09 2.83 -23.36
C ASP A 159 5.91 3.06 -22.40
N LYS A 160 5.35 1.97 -21.84
CA LYS A 160 4.14 2.00 -21.01
C LYS A 160 4.43 2.32 -19.53
N LYS A 161 4.69 3.60 -19.24
CA LYS A 161 5.12 4.09 -17.92
C LYS A 161 3.94 4.32 -16.96
N LEU A 162 3.67 3.37 -16.07
CA LEU A 162 2.65 3.49 -15.01
C LEU A 162 3.19 3.02 -13.65
N ASP A 163 2.75 3.68 -12.56
CA ASP A 163 3.07 3.29 -11.18
C ASP A 163 4.59 3.24 -10.85
N LYS A 164 5.38 4.23 -11.30
CA LYS A 164 6.85 4.29 -11.14
C LYS A 164 7.33 3.96 -9.72
N LYS A 165 6.67 4.48 -8.68
CA LYS A 165 7.02 4.22 -7.28
C LYS A 165 6.88 2.74 -6.89
N LYS A 166 5.81 2.08 -7.34
CA LYS A 166 5.59 0.65 -7.08
C LYS A 166 6.58 -0.20 -7.87
N ALA A 167 6.81 0.14 -9.14
CA ALA A 167 7.81 -0.53 -9.96
C ALA A 167 9.22 -0.42 -9.36
N PHE A 168 9.60 0.74 -8.80
CA PHE A 168 10.87 0.90 -8.10
C PHE A 168 11.00 -0.01 -6.89
N SER A 169 9.94 -0.12 -6.08
CA SER A 169 9.94 -1.03 -4.93
C SER A 169 10.10 -2.49 -5.35
N LEU A 170 9.43 -2.91 -6.43
CA LEU A 170 9.55 -4.27 -6.97
C LEU A 170 10.93 -4.52 -7.60
N PHE A 171 11.49 -3.52 -8.28
CA PHE A 171 12.82 -3.60 -8.88
C PHE A 171 13.91 -3.78 -7.81
N LYS A 172 13.80 -3.07 -6.68
CA LYS A 172 14.66 -3.32 -5.51
C LYS A 172 14.56 -4.75 -5.01
N SER A 173 13.35 -5.31 -4.95
CA SER A 173 13.14 -6.69 -4.54
C SER A 173 13.73 -7.68 -5.55
N ALA A 174 13.63 -7.40 -6.85
CA ALA A 174 14.23 -8.21 -7.90
C ALA A 174 15.76 -8.21 -7.82
N LEU A 175 16.39 -7.06 -7.59
CA LEU A 175 17.84 -6.94 -7.40
C LEU A 175 18.38 -7.66 -6.16
N LYS A 176 17.53 -7.99 -5.18
CA LYS A 176 17.92 -8.85 -4.05
C LYS A 176 17.98 -10.33 -4.42
N LYS A 177 17.32 -10.73 -5.50
CA LYS A 177 17.17 -12.12 -5.93
C LYS A 177 18.02 -12.45 -7.16
N HIS A 178 18.13 -11.51 -8.09
CA HIS A 178 18.80 -11.70 -9.37
C HIS A 178 19.73 -10.53 -9.69
N GLU A 179 20.71 -10.81 -10.53
CA GLU A 179 21.64 -9.78 -11.00
C GLU A 179 20.93 -8.77 -11.91
N PHE A 180 21.44 -7.53 -11.91
CA PHE A 180 20.90 -6.45 -12.71
C PHE A 180 20.87 -6.81 -14.21
N GLU A 181 21.93 -7.43 -14.72
CA GLU A 181 22.04 -7.84 -16.11
C GLU A 181 20.98 -8.88 -16.50
N THR A 182 20.67 -9.84 -15.63
CA THR A 182 19.59 -10.81 -15.86
C THR A 182 18.25 -10.11 -16.06
N ILE A 183 17.94 -9.14 -15.21
CA ILE A 183 16.69 -8.37 -15.31
C ILE A 183 16.67 -7.55 -16.60
N MET A 184 17.79 -6.90 -16.95
CA MET A 184 17.91 -6.08 -18.15
C MET A 184 17.77 -6.90 -19.44
N ASN A 185 18.45 -8.04 -19.54
CA ASN A 185 18.40 -8.90 -20.71
C ASN A 185 17.01 -9.48 -20.93
N GLY A 186 16.41 -10.08 -19.90
CA GLY A 186 15.03 -10.59 -20.00
C GLY A 186 14.00 -9.49 -20.30
N THR A 187 14.24 -8.26 -19.84
CA THR A 187 13.41 -7.11 -20.23
C THR A 187 13.58 -6.78 -21.72
N ARG A 188 14.80 -6.74 -22.24
CA ARG A 188 15.05 -6.44 -23.66
C ARG A 188 14.47 -7.52 -24.57
N GLU A 189 14.61 -8.79 -24.22
CA GLU A 189 14.02 -9.90 -24.95
C GLU A 189 12.50 -9.83 -24.94
N TYR A 190 11.90 -9.62 -23.77
CA TYR A 190 10.48 -9.40 -23.65
C TYR A 190 9.98 -8.27 -24.58
N LEU A 191 10.65 -7.11 -24.57
CA LEU A 191 10.25 -5.96 -25.37
C LEU A 191 10.37 -6.21 -26.88
N LYS A 192 11.24 -7.11 -27.34
CA LYS A 192 11.32 -7.51 -28.75
C LYS A 192 10.09 -8.29 -29.22
N THR A 193 9.45 -9.05 -28.31
CA THR A 193 8.25 -9.84 -28.64
C THR A 193 6.98 -8.99 -28.76
N ILE A 194 7.02 -7.73 -28.32
CA ILE A 194 5.86 -6.85 -28.33
C ILE A 194 5.73 -6.16 -29.69
N THR A 195 4.72 -6.56 -30.46
CA THR A 195 4.33 -5.92 -31.73
C THR A 195 3.43 -4.70 -31.51
N ASP A 196 2.54 -4.75 -30.50
CA ASP A 196 1.61 -3.67 -30.16
C ASP A 196 1.66 -3.33 -28.66
N LYS A 197 1.75 -2.02 -28.38
CA LYS A 197 1.83 -1.41 -27.04
C LYS A 197 0.68 -1.82 -26.12
N GLN A 198 -0.49 -2.16 -26.66
CA GLN A 198 -1.61 -2.59 -25.82
C GLN A 198 -1.30 -3.90 -25.06
N TYR A 199 -0.56 -4.82 -25.69
CA TYR A 199 -0.18 -6.12 -25.12
C TYR A 199 1.09 -6.07 -24.26
N GLN A 200 1.78 -4.92 -24.23
CA GLN A 200 2.88 -4.70 -23.30
C GLN A 200 2.38 -4.72 -21.85
N LYS A 201 2.91 -5.64 -21.05
CA LYS A 201 2.75 -5.70 -19.60
C LYS A 201 3.27 -4.39 -19.00
N TYR A 202 2.55 -3.86 -18.02
CA TYR A 202 3.05 -2.73 -17.25
C TYR A 202 4.32 -3.12 -16.47
N PRO A 203 5.29 -2.20 -16.28
CA PRO A 203 6.52 -2.44 -15.54
C PRO A 203 6.32 -3.13 -14.19
N LYS A 204 5.30 -2.72 -13.43
CA LYS A 204 4.96 -3.34 -12.14
C LYS A 204 4.58 -4.81 -12.28
N THR A 205 3.79 -5.14 -13.30
CA THR A 205 3.26 -6.50 -13.53
C THR A 205 4.38 -7.41 -13.97
N PHE A 206 5.23 -6.91 -14.88
CA PHE A 206 6.40 -7.62 -15.37
C PHE A 206 7.37 -7.98 -14.23
N LEU A 207 7.71 -7.01 -13.37
CA LEU A 207 8.57 -7.27 -12.21
C LEU A 207 7.91 -8.16 -11.16
N SER A 208 6.62 -7.96 -10.88
CA SER A 208 5.91 -8.76 -9.86
C SER A 208 5.79 -10.23 -10.20
N GLN A 209 5.69 -10.55 -11.50
CA GLN A 209 5.60 -11.91 -12.01
C GLN A 209 6.98 -12.50 -12.33
N GLU A 210 8.06 -11.77 -12.02
CA GLU A 210 9.44 -12.14 -12.37
C GLU A 210 9.57 -12.53 -13.85
N SER A 211 8.79 -11.87 -14.72
CA SER A 211 8.69 -12.24 -16.14
C SER A 211 10.00 -12.05 -16.90
N TYR A 212 10.98 -11.34 -16.33
CA TYR A 212 12.34 -11.26 -16.88
C TYR A 212 13.11 -12.60 -16.84
N LEU A 213 12.59 -13.63 -16.19
CA LEU A 213 13.13 -14.99 -16.22
C LEU A 213 12.44 -15.90 -17.24
N ASN A 214 11.38 -15.41 -17.88
CA ASN A 214 10.68 -16.21 -18.88
C ASN A 214 11.53 -16.32 -20.14
N ASP A 215 11.43 -17.47 -20.79
CA ASP A 215 12.00 -17.67 -22.10
C ASP A 215 11.14 -16.95 -23.15
N PHE A 216 11.69 -15.91 -23.77
CA PHE A 216 11.08 -15.18 -24.89
C PHE A 216 11.79 -15.48 -26.21
N SER A 217 12.59 -16.54 -26.26
CA SER A 217 13.28 -17.02 -27.46
C SER A 217 12.32 -17.70 -28.45
N GLU A 218 11.11 -18.07 -28.00
CA GLU A 218 10.15 -18.77 -28.83
C GLU A 218 9.60 -17.87 -29.94
N GLU A 219 9.64 -18.45 -31.15
CA GLU A 219 9.40 -17.85 -32.46
C GLU A 219 8.13 -17.01 -32.51
N LEU A 220 8.22 -15.89 -33.24
CA LEU A 220 7.05 -15.17 -33.77
C LEU A 220 6.19 -16.17 -34.55
N GLN A 221 5.21 -16.79 -33.87
CA GLN A 221 4.19 -17.55 -34.56
C GLN A 221 3.50 -16.57 -35.52
N PRO A 222 3.50 -16.83 -36.84
CA PRO A 222 2.89 -15.93 -37.80
C PRO A 222 1.47 -15.68 -37.36
N SER A 223 1.11 -14.40 -37.22
CA SER A 223 -0.22 -14.03 -36.76
C SER A 223 -1.26 -14.63 -37.72
N GLY A 224 -2.49 -14.87 -37.26
CA GLY A 224 -3.56 -15.35 -38.16
C GLY A 224 -3.75 -14.46 -39.39
N MET A 225 -3.36 -13.18 -39.31
CA MET A 225 -3.34 -12.25 -40.44
C MET A 225 -2.24 -12.57 -41.46
N ASP A 226 -1.07 -13.02 -41.03
CA ASP A 226 0.03 -13.47 -41.89
C ASP A 226 -0.31 -14.81 -42.56
N GLN A 227 -1.06 -15.68 -41.90
CA GLN A 227 -1.58 -16.91 -42.49
C GLN A 227 -2.64 -16.61 -43.58
N LEU A 228 -3.59 -15.72 -43.30
CA LEU A 228 -4.60 -15.29 -44.27
C LEU A 228 -3.98 -14.59 -45.48
N ASN A 229 -2.98 -13.73 -45.27
CA ASN A 229 -2.26 -13.10 -46.36
C ASN A 229 -1.48 -14.13 -47.19
N ARG A 230 -0.88 -15.15 -46.57
CA ARG A 230 -0.20 -16.23 -47.28
C ARG A 230 -1.18 -17.07 -48.12
N MET A 231 -2.35 -17.40 -47.56
CA MET A 231 -3.43 -18.13 -48.24
C MET A 231 -4.05 -17.37 -49.42
N LYS A 232 -3.98 -16.03 -49.41
CA LYS A 232 -4.48 -15.21 -50.52
C LYS A 232 -3.64 -15.33 -51.80
N TYR A 233 -2.37 -15.70 -51.67
CA TYR A 233 -1.42 -15.79 -52.80
C TYR A 233 -0.94 -17.22 -53.09
N ASP A 234 -1.40 -18.21 -52.33
CA ASP A 234 -1.08 -19.62 -52.53
C ASP A 234 -2.22 -20.31 -53.31
N GLU A 235 -2.02 -20.52 -54.61
CA GLU A 235 -3.00 -21.12 -55.52
C GLU A 235 -3.37 -22.56 -55.12
N SER A 236 -2.51 -23.28 -54.37
CA SER A 236 -2.76 -24.66 -53.92
C SER A 236 -3.92 -24.81 -52.92
N TYR A 237 -4.40 -23.70 -52.36
CA TYR A 237 -5.55 -23.67 -51.44
C TYR A 237 -6.88 -23.45 -52.15
N TRP A 238 -6.87 -23.06 -53.43
CA TRP A 238 -8.06 -22.69 -54.20
C TRP A 238 -8.38 -23.67 -55.35
N ASP A 239 -7.55 -24.70 -55.53
CA ASP A 239 -7.74 -25.79 -56.50
C ASP A 239 -8.50 -27.00 -55.92
#